data_AF-A0AAQ3JPD0-F1
#
_entry.id   AF-A0AAQ3JPD0-F1
#
_cell.length_a   1.000
_cell.length_b   1.000
_cell.length_c   1.000
_cell.angle_alpha   90.00
_cell.angle_beta   90.00
_cell.angle_gamma   90.00
#
_symmetry.space_group_name_H-M   'P 1'
#
loop_
_entity.id
_entity.type
_entity.pdbx_description
1 polymer ?
#
loop_
_entity_poly.entity_id
_entity_poly.type
_entity_poly.pdbx_seq_one_letter_code
_entity_poly.pdbx_strand_id
1 'polypeptide(L)'
;MASIDEEITRLEEATTGDDSILCSAAVVNITQKLIAEGIGTFFVVFGGCGSVVVNKMYGSVTFPGICVVWGLIVMVMVYSVGHISGAHFNPAVTITFTVLKHFPWKQMPLYIVAQLLGSILASGVLCLLFNPKPEHFYGTTPVGSAVQSFILEIIISYLLMFVISGVATDSRAIGALAGIAVGSTILLNILIAGPLIFRHASQKSVGMRAQHTSQNASRVWARIPNSSTHPDGLLAGVAEDERPAHTICMSRPLIQVLSASMNPARSIGPAILMHNFKSIWAYILGPIIGTLAGGLTYNLVRYTDKPVREITQSGSFLKSKTRH
;
A
#
# COMPACT_ATOMS: atom_id res chain seq x y z
N MET A 1 -59.27 -15.76 31.61
CA MET A 1 -59.12 -14.76 30.53
C MET A 1 -58.14 -13.72 31.08
N ALA A 2 -56.90 -13.74 30.60
CA ALA A 2 -55.97 -12.66 30.92
C ALA A 2 -56.56 -11.36 30.36
N SER A 3 -56.46 -10.27 31.11
CA SER A 3 -56.92 -8.96 30.64
C SER A 3 -56.16 -8.59 29.37
N ILE A 4 -56.85 -7.98 28.39
CA ILE A 4 -56.24 -7.50 27.14
C ILE A 4 -55.03 -6.60 27.43
N ASP A 5 -55.06 -5.86 28.54
CA ASP A 5 -53.94 -5.02 28.98
C ASP A 5 -52.70 -5.86 29.38
N GLU A 6 -52.88 -7.05 29.95
CA GLU A 6 -51.79 -7.95 30.37
C GLU A 6 -51.12 -8.61 29.16
N GLU A 7 -51.84 -8.79 28.06
CA GLU A 7 -51.32 -9.29 26.78
C GLU A 7 -50.60 -8.18 25.99
N ILE A 8 -51.10 -6.94 26.05
CA ILE A 8 -50.42 -5.77 25.46
C ILE A 8 -49.10 -5.46 26.18
N THR A 9 -49.06 -5.48 27.51
CA THR A 9 -47.81 -5.26 28.27
C THR A 9 -46.77 -6.34 27.99
N ARG A 10 -47.18 -7.61 27.84
CA ARG A 10 -46.25 -8.70 27.47
C ARG A 10 -45.70 -8.57 26.05
N LEU A 11 -46.48 -8.01 25.12
CA LEU A 11 -46.05 -7.75 23.75
C LEU A 11 -45.11 -6.53 23.65
N GLU A 12 -45.31 -5.51 24.48
CA GLU A 12 -44.40 -4.35 24.60
C GLU A 12 -43.05 -4.73 25.28
N GLU A 13 -43.06 -5.58 26.30
CA GLU A 13 -41.82 -6.10 26.91
C GLU A 13 -41.04 -7.03 25.97
N ALA A 14 -41.74 -7.82 25.14
CA ALA A 14 -41.11 -8.69 24.15
C ALA A 14 -40.48 -7.91 22.97
N THR A 15 -41.06 -6.77 22.58
CA THR A 15 -40.54 -5.93 21.48
C THR A 15 -39.41 -5.00 21.93
N THR A 16 -39.45 -4.50 23.17
CA THR A 16 -38.38 -3.64 23.72
C THR A 16 -37.13 -4.43 24.13
N GLY A 17 -37.28 -5.69 24.57
CA GLY A 17 -36.17 -6.57 24.92
C GLY A 17 -35.32 -7.00 23.71
N ASP A 18 -35.95 -7.36 22.60
CA ASP A 18 -35.27 -7.92 21.42
C ASP A 18 -34.47 -6.86 20.65
N ASP A 19 -35.03 -5.66 20.48
CA ASP A 19 -34.38 -4.54 19.79
C ASP A 19 -33.13 -4.01 20.54
N SER A 20 -33.17 -4.02 21.88
CA SER A 20 -32.04 -3.58 22.71
C SER A 20 -30.87 -4.57 22.68
N ILE A 21 -31.17 -5.88 22.68
CA ILE A 21 -30.18 -6.95 22.59
C ILE A 21 -29.58 -7.02 21.18
N LEU A 22 -30.40 -6.86 20.14
CA LEU A 22 -29.92 -6.80 18.75
C LEU A 22 -29.01 -5.59 18.52
N CYS A 23 -29.37 -4.42 19.05
CA CYS A 23 -28.51 -3.23 18.99
C CYS A 23 -27.20 -3.48 19.72
N SER A 24 -27.23 -4.05 20.92
CA SER A 24 -26.02 -4.37 21.68
C SER A 24 -25.12 -5.36 20.92
N ALA A 25 -25.68 -6.45 20.38
CA ALA A 25 -24.92 -7.44 19.61
C ALA A 25 -24.34 -6.87 18.30
N ALA A 26 -25.11 -6.06 17.58
CA ALA A 26 -24.65 -5.39 16.35
C ALA A 26 -23.56 -4.35 16.63
N VAL A 27 -23.69 -3.57 17.71
CA VAL A 27 -22.68 -2.61 18.16
C VAL A 27 -21.41 -3.33 18.61
N VAL A 28 -21.53 -4.42 19.38
CA VAL A 28 -20.38 -5.25 19.78
C VAL A 28 -19.65 -5.80 18.54
N ASN A 29 -20.38 -6.28 17.52
CA ASN A 29 -19.81 -6.77 16.27
C ASN A 29 -19.05 -5.68 15.50
N ILE A 30 -19.62 -4.47 15.39
CA ILE A 30 -18.97 -3.34 14.72
C ILE A 30 -17.73 -2.90 15.50
N THR A 31 -17.82 -2.77 16.82
CA THR A 31 -16.68 -2.38 17.66
C THR A 31 -15.52 -3.35 17.51
N GLN A 32 -15.78 -4.66 17.53
CA GLN A 32 -14.76 -5.69 17.32
C GLN A 32 -14.07 -5.54 15.96
N LYS A 33 -14.85 -5.27 14.90
CA LYS A 33 -14.32 -5.02 13.54
C LYS A 33 -13.43 -3.79 13.50
N LEU A 34 -13.83 -2.68 14.14
CA LEU A 34 -13.05 -1.45 14.17
C LEU A 34 -11.74 -1.62 14.93
N ILE A 35 -11.76 -2.33 16.07
CA ILE A 35 -10.55 -2.67 16.82
C ILE A 35 -9.62 -3.53 15.97
N ALA A 36 -10.15 -4.56 15.29
CA ALA A 36 -9.37 -5.41 14.40
C ALA A 36 -8.73 -4.64 13.23
N GLU A 37 -9.47 -3.72 12.59
CA GLU A 37 -8.92 -2.85 11.54
C GLU A 37 -7.84 -1.91 12.07
N GLY A 38 -8.06 -1.30 13.24
CA GLY A 38 -7.08 -0.42 13.87
C GLY A 38 -5.78 -1.16 14.24
N ILE A 39 -5.88 -2.32 14.88
CA ILE A 39 -4.74 -3.16 15.27
C ILE A 39 -4.00 -3.67 14.03
N GLY A 40 -4.75 -4.17 13.03
CA GLY A 40 -4.15 -4.67 11.79
C GLY A 40 -3.41 -3.57 11.03
N THR A 41 -4.02 -2.40 10.83
CA THR A 41 -3.32 -1.27 10.21
C THR A 41 -2.14 -0.79 11.05
N PHE A 42 -2.25 -0.77 12.38
CA PHE A 42 -1.14 -0.45 13.27
C PHE A 42 0.07 -1.34 12.99
N PHE A 43 -0.10 -2.67 13.04
CA PHE A 43 1.03 -3.59 12.86
C PHE A 43 1.55 -3.59 11.43
N VAL A 44 0.69 -3.49 10.42
CA VAL A 44 1.10 -3.37 9.02
C VAL A 44 1.99 -2.15 8.80
N VAL A 45 1.59 -0.98 9.32
CA VAL A 45 2.39 0.24 9.20
C VAL A 45 3.64 0.17 10.09
N PHE A 46 3.51 -0.31 11.32
CA PHE A 46 4.64 -0.43 12.26
C PHE A 46 5.74 -1.35 11.71
N GLY A 47 5.40 -2.55 11.26
CA GLY A 47 6.36 -3.51 10.70
C GLY A 47 6.93 -3.03 9.37
N GLY A 48 6.05 -2.64 8.44
CA GLY A 48 6.42 -2.19 7.11
C GLY A 48 7.31 -0.93 7.13
N CYS A 49 6.82 0.16 7.73
CA CYS A 49 7.60 1.39 7.87
C CYS A 49 8.77 1.24 8.84
N GLY A 50 8.64 0.44 9.90
CA GLY A 50 9.74 0.16 10.83
C GLY A 50 10.95 -0.46 10.13
N SER A 51 10.73 -1.42 9.23
CA SER A 51 11.82 -2.00 8.43
C SER A 51 12.54 -0.97 7.56
N VAL A 52 11.80 0.03 7.06
CA VAL A 52 12.34 1.15 6.28
C VAL A 52 13.16 2.10 7.15
N VAL A 53 12.66 2.47 8.34
CA VAL A 53 13.41 3.31 9.31
C VAL A 53 14.72 2.63 9.69
N VAL A 54 14.66 1.36 10.06
CA VAL A 54 15.82 0.57 10.48
C VAL A 54 16.86 0.51 9.37
N ASN A 55 16.45 0.29 8.11
CA ASN A 55 17.37 0.34 6.99
C ASN A 55 17.99 1.73 6.80
N LYS A 56 17.20 2.81 6.91
CA LYS A 56 17.71 4.17 6.75
C LYS A 56 18.71 4.58 7.83
N MET A 57 18.49 4.14 9.07
CA MET A 57 19.34 4.50 10.21
C MET A 57 20.57 3.61 10.34
N TYR A 58 20.41 2.30 10.16
CA TYR A 58 21.43 1.30 10.49
C TYR A 58 21.94 0.52 9.27
N GLY A 59 21.25 0.59 8.12
CA GLY A 59 21.63 -0.15 6.90
C GLY A 59 21.54 -1.67 7.03
N SER A 60 20.86 -2.19 8.07
CA SER A 60 20.85 -3.62 8.40
C SER A 60 19.79 -4.43 7.65
N VAL A 61 18.76 -3.78 7.10
CA VAL A 61 17.66 -4.47 6.39
C VAL A 61 17.76 -4.21 4.89
N THR A 62 18.04 -5.26 4.12
CA THR A 62 18.16 -5.18 2.66
C THR A 62 16.82 -4.92 1.97
N PHE A 63 16.85 -4.54 0.69
CA PHE A 63 15.63 -4.33 -0.10
C PHE A 63 14.71 -5.56 -0.14
N PRO A 64 15.19 -6.77 -0.45
CA PRO A 64 14.37 -7.98 -0.36
C PRO A 64 13.84 -8.19 1.07
N GLY A 65 14.64 -7.90 2.09
CA GLY A 65 14.21 -7.97 3.49
C GLY A 65 13.00 -7.08 3.78
N ILE A 66 13.00 -5.84 3.29
CA ILE A 66 11.85 -4.94 3.44
C ILE A 66 10.62 -5.48 2.71
N CYS A 67 10.78 -5.99 1.48
CA CYS A 67 9.67 -6.58 0.72
C CYS A 67 9.04 -7.76 1.49
N VAL A 68 9.88 -8.62 2.07
CA VAL A 68 9.47 -9.76 2.89
C VAL A 68 8.71 -9.28 4.13
N VAL A 69 9.19 -8.26 4.84
CA VAL A 69 8.49 -7.73 6.02
C VAL A 69 7.09 -7.22 5.67
N TRP A 70 6.93 -6.44 4.60
CA TRP A 70 5.63 -5.94 4.17
C TRP A 70 4.65 -7.05 3.81
N GLY A 71 5.10 -8.08 3.08
CA GLY A 71 4.24 -9.21 2.74
C GLY A 71 3.87 -10.07 3.94
N LEU A 72 4.85 -10.40 4.78
CA LEU A 72 4.65 -11.26 5.95
C LEU A 72 3.76 -10.58 7.00
N ILE A 73 3.94 -9.28 7.27
CA ILE A 73 3.12 -8.61 8.27
C ILE A 73 1.65 -8.55 7.86
N VAL A 74 1.36 -8.33 6.57
CA VAL A 74 -0.01 -8.37 6.07
C VAL A 74 -0.56 -9.79 6.12
N MET A 75 0.21 -10.80 5.72
CA MET A 75 -0.19 -12.20 5.83
C MET A 75 -0.56 -12.57 7.26
N VAL A 76 0.31 -12.23 8.23
CA VAL A 76 0.07 -12.46 9.66
C VAL A 76 -1.23 -11.78 10.10
N MET A 77 -1.46 -10.53 9.70
CA MET A 77 -2.66 -9.81 10.14
C MET A 77 -3.95 -10.27 9.47
N VAL A 78 -3.90 -10.68 8.21
CA VAL A 78 -5.03 -11.32 7.54
C VAL A 78 -5.41 -12.62 8.23
N TYR A 79 -4.44 -13.46 8.61
CA TYR A 79 -4.75 -14.69 9.33
C TYR A 79 -5.24 -14.46 10.76
N SER A 80 -4.66 -13.50 11.46
CA SER A 80 -4.98 -13.24 12.87
C SER A 80 -6.34 -12.57 13.07
N VAL A 81 -6.72 -11.59 12.25
CA VAL A 81 -7.95 -10.81 12.47
C VAL A 81 -8.85 -10.68 11.24
N GLY A 82 -8.50 -11.33 10.12
CA GLY A 82 -9.31 -11.30 8.89
C GLY A 82 -10.67 -11.97 9.04
N HIS A 83 -10.79 -13.00 9.89
CA HIS A 83 -12.08 -13.61 10.21
C HIS A 83 -12.98 -12.69 11.07
N ILE A 84 -12.42 -11.63 11.68
CA ILE A 84 -13.14 -10.65 12.50
C ILE A 84 -13.63 -9.49 11.63
N SER A 85 -12.71 -8.80 10.95
CA SER A 85 -13.02 -7.56 10.19
C SER A 85 -13.12 -7.70 8.69
N GLY A 86 -12.65 -8.81 8.12
CA GLY A 86 -12.33 -8.93 6.69
C GLY A 86 -10.91 -8.45 6.34
N ALA A 87 -10.15 -7.93 7.31
CA ALA A 87 -8.76 -7.49 7.16
C ALA A 87 -8.53 -6.54 5.97
N HIS A 88 -9.29 -5.45 5.89
CA HIS A 88 -9.09 -4.48 4.82
C HIS A 88 -7.78 -3.73 5.01
N PHE A 89 -7.54 -3.22 6.22
CA PHE A 89 -6.38 -2.44 6.67
C PHE A 89 -5.97 -1.27 5.77
N ASN A 90 -6.85 -0.88 4.85
CA ASN A 90 -6.54 -0.04 3.70
C ASN A 90 -7.82 0.70 3.25
N PRO A 91 -7.83 2.06 3.30
CA PRO A 91 -8.97 2.84 2.86
C PRO A 91 -9.38 2.57 1.41
N ALA A 92 -8.43 2.34 0.50
CA ALA A 92 -8.73 2.08 -0.91
C ALA A 92 -9.47 0.73 -1.08
N VAL A 93 -9.06 -0.31 -0.34
CA VAL A 93 -9.74 -1.62 -0.34
C VAL A 93 -11.15 -1.50 0.25
N THR A 94 -11.30 -0.82 1.39
CA THR A 94 -12.62 -0.57 2.00
C THR A 94 -13.56 0.15 1.04
N ILE A 95 -13.08 1.21 0.39
CA ILE A 95 -13.86 1.97 -0.60
C ILE A 95 -14.27 1.05 -1.76
N THR A 96 -13.35 0.29 -2.34
CA THR A 96 -13.67 -0.59 -3.46
C THR A 96 -14.68 -1.66 -3.09
N PHE A 97 -14.51 -2.37 -1.98
CA PHE A 97 -15.51 -3.36 -1.55
C PHE A 97 -16.87 -2.73 -1.27
N THR A 98 -16.91 -1.50 -0.77
CA THR A 98 -18.15 -0.75 -0.58
C THR A 98 -18.84 -0.44 -1.91
N VAL A 99 -18.09 0.09 -2.88
CA VAL A 99 -18.58 0.43 -4.22
C VAL A 99 -19.08 -0.82 -4.96
N LEU A 100 -18.37 -1.95 -4.81
CA LEU A 100 -18.75 -3.23 -5.41
C LEU A 100 -19.84 -3.98 -4.63
N LYS A 101 -20.44 -3.34 -3.60
CA LYS A 101 -21.51 -3.91 -2.75
C LYS A 101 -21.12 -5.19 -1.99
N HIS A 102 -19.82 -5.39 -1.77
CA HIS A 102 -19.28 -6.44 -0.90
C HIS A 102 -19.12 -5.99 0.56
N PHE A 103 -19.28 -4.69 0.84
CA PHE A 103 -19.18 -4.12 2.18
C PHE A 103 -20.26 -3.04 2.42
N PRO A 104 -20.87 -2.96 3.62
CA PRO A 104 -21.95 -2.00 3.88
C PRO A 104 -21.45 -0.55 3.94
N TRP A 105 -22.13 0.33 3.18
CA TRP A 105 -21.84 1.77 3.08
C TRP A 105 -21.74 2.50 4.42
N LYS A 106 -22.54 2.11 5.42
CA LYS A 106 -22.55 2.75 6.74
C LYS A 106 -21.27 2.45 7.56
N GLN A 107 -20.62 1.30 7.33
CA GLN A 107 -19.41 0.92 8.07
C GLN A 107 -18.14 1.46 7.42
N MET A 108 -18.18 1.81 6.12
CA MET A 108 -17.04 2.33 5.36
C MET A 108 -16.32 3.49 6.06
N PRO A 109 -16.99 4.59 6.47
CA PRO A 109 -16.30 5.70 7.12
C PRO A 109 -15.66 5.29 8.44
N LEU A 110 -16.30 4.40 9.21
CA LEU A 110 -15.77 3.94 10.50
C LEU A 110 -14.49 3.11 10.32
N TYR A 111 -14.46 2.23 9.32
CA TYR A 111 -13.26 1.47 8.95
C TYR A 111 -12.11 2.40 8.54
N ILE A 112 -12.37 3.40 7.70
CA ILE A 112 -11.35 4.36 7.26
C ILE A 112 -10.77 5.12 8.45
N VAL A 113 -11.62 5.56 9.39
CA VAL A 113 -11.16 6.24 10.62
C VAL A 113 -10.29 5.31 11.46
N ALA A 114 -10.72 4.06 11.69
CA ALA A 114 -9.94 3.08 12.46
C ALA A 114 -8.57 2.81 11.84
N GLN A 115 -8.52 2.64 10.51
CA GLN A 115 -7.28 2.43 9.75
C GLN A 115 -6.34 3.64 9.84
N LEU A 116 -6.86 4.86 9.70
CA LEU A 116 -6.07 6.09 9.83
C LEU A 116 -5.52 6.26 11.25
N LEU A 117 -6.33 6.00 12.28
CA LEU A 117 -5.88 6.03 13.67
C LEU A 117 -4.79 4.99 13.94
N GLY A 118 -4.96 3.75 13.46
CA GLY A 118 -3.93 2.72 13.57
C GLY A 118 -2.60 3.13 12.91
N SER A 119 -2.66 3.73 11.72
CA SER A 119 -1.47 4.22 11.01
C SER A 119 -0.77 5.38 11.73
N ILE A 120 -1.54 6.34 12.25
CA ILE A 120 -1.01 7.48 13.03
C ILE A 120 -0.35 6.97 14.31
N LEU A 121 -1.00 6.06 15.05
CA LEU A 121 -0.44 5.46 16.26
C LEU A 121 0.85 4.69 15.98
N ALA A 122 0.89 3.87 14.92
CA ALA A 122 2.09 3.16 14.51
C ALA A 122 3.24 4.11 14.18
N SER A 123 2.95 5.18 13.44
CA SER A 123 3.93 6.21 13.10
C SER A 123 4.43 6.95 14.34
N GLY A 124 3.54 7.26 15.29
CA GLY A 124 3.90 7.84 16.58
C GLY A 124 4.85 6.96 17.38
N VAL A 125 4.56 5.66 17.47
CA VAL A 125 5.45 4.68 18.12
C VAL A 125 6.80 4.61 17.41
N LEU A 126 6.84 4.60 16.07
CA LEU A 126 8.11 4.63 15.32
C LEU A 126 8.91 5.91 15.61
N CYS A 127 8.25 7.07 15.71
CA CYS A 127 8.91 8.31 16.09
C CYS A 127 9.51 8.23 17.51
N LEU A 128 8.78 7.65 18.46
CA LEU A 128 9.26 7.49 19.84
C LEU A 128 10.43 6.50 19.95
N LEU A 129 10.39 5.39 19.22
CA LEU A 129 11.41 4.34 19.29
C LEU A 129 12.72 4.72 18.62
N PHE A 130 12.64 5.44 17.49
CA PHE A 130 13.80 5.66 16.62
C PHE A 130 14.26 7.12 16.55
N ASN A 131 13.47 8.06 17.06
CA ASN A 131 13.71 9.50 16.95
C ASN A 131 14.21 9.92 15.55
N PRO A 132 13.47 9.59 14.48
CA PRO A 132 13.93 9.75 13.11
C PRO A 132 14.08 11.23 12.74
N LYS A 133 15.21 11.56 12.13
CA LYS A 133 15.45 12.87 11.52
C LYS A 133 14.69 12.98 10.18
N PRO A 134 14.50 14.19 9.62
CA PRO A 134 13.80 14.37 8.34
C PRO A 134 14.35 13.51 7.18
N GLU A 135 15.66 13.27 7.12
CA GLU A 135 16.30 12.38 6.14
C GLU A 135 15.88 10.89 6.28
N HIS A 136 15.49 10.49 7.49
CA HIS A 136 15.02 9.14 7.81
C HIS A 136 13.52 8.93 7.55
N PHE A 137 12.88 9.81 6.77
CA PHE A 137 11.47 9.70 6.43
C PHE A 137 11.10 8.30 5.89
N TYR A 138 10.14 7.65 6.53
CA TYR A 138 9.75 6.26 6.29
C TYR A 138 8.37 6.10 5.64
N GLY A 139 7.71 7.23 5.36
CA GLY A 139 6.47 7.28 4.59
C GLY A 139 6.71 7.04 3.10
N THR A 140 5.81 7.53 2.26
CA THR A 140 5.91 7.34 0.81
C THR A 140 6.51 8.55 0.12
N THR A 141 7.51 8.33 -0.74
CA THR A 141 8.16 9.40 -1.52
C THR A 141 8.24 9.02 -2.98
N PRO A 142 7.94 9.95 -3.90
CA PRO A 142 7.99 9.65 -5.32
C PRO A 142 9.41 9.33 -5.78
N VAL A 143 9.57 8.16 -6.38
CA VAL A 143 10.71 7.81 -7.22
C VAL A 143 10.46 8.49 -8.56
N GLY A 144 11.29 9.47 -8.92
CA GLY A 144 11.11 10.24 -10.16
C GLY A 144 9.97 11.28 -10.08
N SER A 145 9.16 11.36 -11.14
CA SER A 145 8.08 12.36 -11.21
C SER A 145 6.83 11.90 -10.44
N ALA A 146 6.04 12.87 -9.95
CA ALA A 146 4.77 12.57 -9.28
C ALA A 146 3.82 11.75 -10.17
N VAL A 147 3.83 12.02 -11.48
CA VAL A 147 3.03 11.29 -12.48
C VAL A 147 3.50 9.84 -12.63
N GLN A 148 4.82 9.59 -12.64
CA GLN A 148 5.35 8.23 -12.70
C GLN A 148 4.96 7.41 -11.47
N SER A 149 5.07 8.00 -10.28
CA SER A 149 4.62 7.36 -9.04
C SER A 149 3.11 7.12 -9.04
N PHE A 150 2.32 8.07 -9.53
CA PHE A 150 0.87 7.92 -9.67
C PHE A 150 0.47 6.76 -10.60
N ILE A 151 1.09 6.64 -11.77
CA ILE A 151 0.84 5.53 -12.72
C ILE A 151 1.23 4.20 -12.08
N LEU A 152 2.39 4.14 -11.44
CA LEU A 152 2.84 2.93 -10.75
C LEU A 152 1.84 2.50 -9.66
N GLU A 153 1.39 3.44 -8.82
CA GLU A 153 0.39 3.20 -7.78
C GLU A 153 -0.90 2.58 -8.31
N ILE A 154 -1.40 3.07 -9.45
CA ILE A 154 -2.58 2.49 -10.09
C ILE A 154 -2.33 1.03 -10.44
N ILE A 155 -1.19 0.71 -11.06
CA ILE A 155 -0.87 -0.65 -11.53
C ILE A 155 -0.73 -1.63 -10.36
N ILE A 156 0.05 -1.27 -9.35
CA ILE A 156 0.29 -2.18 -8.20
C ILE A 156 -0.97 -2.33 -7.34
N SER A 157 -1.78 -1.28 -7.19
CA SER A 157 -3.05 -1.34 -6.44
C SER A 157 -4.13 -2.10 -7.20
N TYR A 158 -4.12 -2.02 -8.53
CA TYR A 158 -4.93 -2.86 -9.40
C TYR A 158 -4.64 -4.34 -9.16
N LEU A 159 -3.36 -4.74 -9.21
CA LEU A 159 -2.98 -6.14 -8.99
C LEU A 159 -3.35 -6.60 -7.57
N LEU A 160 -3.10 -5.75 -6.56
CA LEU A 160 -3.48 -6.04 -5.19
C LEU A 160 -4.98 -6.31 -5.05
N MET A 161 -5.82 -5.41 -5.58
CA MET A 161 -7.28 -5.57 -5.44
C MET A 161 -7.85 -6.69 -6.30
N PHE A 162 -7.26 -6.97 -7.46
CA PHE A 162 -7.65 -8.12 -8.27
C PHE A 162 -7.46 -9.43 -7.49
N VAL A 163 -6.30 -9.60 -6.84
CA VAL A 163 -6.03 -10.78 -5.99
C VAL A 163 -6.93 -10.82 -4.77
N ILE A 164 -7.08 -9.68 -4.06
CA ILE A 164 -7.99 -9.57 -2.90
C ILE A 164 -9.41 -9.98 -3.28
N SER A 165 -9.94 -9.47 -4.40
CA SER A 165 -11.28 -9.80 -4.86
C SER A 165 -11.43 -11.29 -5.13
N GLY A 166 -10.41 -11.93 -5.70
CA GLY A 166 -10.44 -13.36 -5.95
C GLY A 166 -10.41 -14.24 -4.72
N VAL A 167 -9.58 -13.94 -3.74
CA VAL A 167 -9.50 -14.75 -2.52
C VAL A 167 -10.58 -14.43 -1.49
N ALA A 168 -11.16 -13.22 -1.54
CA ALA A 168 -12.16 -12.78 -0.57
C ALA A 168 -13.60 -12.97 -1.03
N THR A 169 -13.88 -12.95 -2.34
CA THR A 169 -15.26 -12.98 -2.85
C THR A 169 -15.63 -14.28 -3.56
N ASP A 170 -14.67 -15.04 -4.09
CA ASP A 170 -14.96 -16.29 -4.81
C ASP A 170 -15.04 -17.47 -3.85
N SER A 171 -16.21 -18.10 -3.76
CA SER A 171 -16.44 -19.30 -2.95
C SER A 171 -15.68 -20.52 -3.46
N ARG A 172 -15.20 -20.50 -4.72
CA ARG A 172 -14.32 -21.52 -5.28
C ARG A 172 -12.86 -21.34 -4.84
N ALA A 173 -12.49 -20.14 -4.37
CA ALA A 173 -11.16 -19.89 -3.85
C ALA A 173 -11.02 -20.51 -2.46
N ILE A 174 -9.85 -21.07 -2.18
CA ILE A 174 -9.52 -21.60 -0.86
C ILE A 174 -9.26 -20.40 0.06
N GLY A 175 -10.28 -19.98 0.82
CA GLY A 175 -10.19 -18.85 1.74
C GLY A 175 -9.04 -18.96 2.76
N ALA A 176 -8.64 -20.20 3.10
CA ALA A 176 -7.48 -20.47 3.95
C ALA A 176 -6.14 -19.97 3.35
N LEU A 177 -6.06 -19.74 2.03
CA LEU A 177 -4.86 -19.21 1.37
C LEU A 177 -4.90 -17.69 1.18
N ALA A 178 -5.97 -17.01 1.62
CA ALA A 178 -6.12 -15.57 1.42
C ALA A 178 -4.95 -14.75 2.00
N GLY A 179 -4.47 -15.09 3.20
CA GLY A 179 -3.33 -14.41 3.81
C GLY A 179 -2.05 -14.53 2.98
N ILE A 180 -1.72 -15.74 2.52
CA ILE A 180 -0.55 -15.97 1.65
C ILE A 180 -0.70 -15.21 0.32
N ALA A 181 -1.86 -15.28 -0.32
CA ALA A 181 -2.08 -14.64 -1.61
C ALA A 181 -1.97 -13.11 -1.53
N VAL A 182 -2.60 -12.48 -0.54
CA VAL A 182 -2.54 -11.02 -0.33
C VAL A 182 -1.13 -10.59 0.09
N GLY A 183 -0.52 -11.28 1.05
CA GLY A 183 0.83 -10.96 1.53
C GLY A 183 1.90 -11.11 0.44
N SER A 184 1.87 -12.20 -0.33
CA SER A 184 2.80 -12.43 -1.45
C SER A 184 2.61 -11.39 -2.57
N THR A 185 1.39 -10.95 -2.82
CA THR A 185 1.12 -9.88 -3.80
C THR A 185 1.74 -8.55 -3.38
N ILE A 186 1.64 -8.19 -2.10
CA ILE A 186 2.26 -6.96 -1.58
C ILE A 186 3.79 -7.05 -1.67
N LEU A 187 4.37 -8.18 -1.25
CA LEU A 187 5.81 -8.43 -1.39
C LEU A 187 6.26 -8.26 -2.85
N LEU A 188 5.56 -8.93 -3.78
CA LEU A 188 5.86 -8.88 -5.21
C LEU A 188 5.75 -7.46 -5.76
N ASN A 189 4.68 -6.75 -5.42
CA ASN A 189 4.45 -5.38 -5.86
C ASN A 189 5.58 -4.45 -5.42
N ILE A 190 6.02 -4.55 -4.18
CA ILE A 190 7.13 -3.73 -3.67
C ILE A 190 8.45 -4.11 -4.37
N LEU A 191 8.67 -5.41 -4.58
CA LEU A 191 9.86 -5.92 -5.26
C LEU A 191 9.98 -5.41 -6.71
N ILE A 192 8.85 -5.31 -7.42
CA ILE A 192 8.77 -4.80 -8.80
C ILE A 192 8.82 -3.27 -8.85
N ALA A 193 8.06 -2.60 -7.98
CA ALA A 193 7.93 -1.14 -7.95
C ALA A 193 9.26 -0.42 -7.66
N GLY A 194 10.09 -0.99 -6.79
CA GLY A 194 11.36 -0.36 -6.39
C GLY A 194 12.36 -0.17 -7.55
N PRO A 195 12.78 -1.24 -8.27
CA PRO A 195 13.81 -1.15 -9.30
C PRO A 195 13.38 -0.49 -10.61
N LEU A 196 12.09 -0.56 -10.98
CA LEU A 196 11.62 -0.13 -12.31
C LEU A 196 11.84 1.36 -12.61
N ILE A 197 11.84 2.23 -11.59
CA ILE A 197 11.95 3.68 -11.82
C ILE A 197 13.42 4.17 -11.72
N PHE A 198 14.33 3.38 -11.12
CA PHE A 198 15.74 3.73 -10.99
C PHE A 198 16.46 3.86 -12.36
N ARG A 199 16.10 3.01 -13.34
CA ARG A 199 16.77 3.04 -14.65
C ARG A 199 16.55 4.33 -15.43
N HIS A 200 15.41 5.01 -15.25
CA HIS A 200 15.11 6.24 -15.99
C HIS A 200 15.65 7.51 -15.32
N ALA A 201 15.70 7.56 -13.98
CA ALA A 201 16.20 8.73 -13.25
C ALA A 201 17.74 8.80 -13.25
N SER A 202 18.42 7.66 -13.14
CA SER A 202 19.89 7.60 -13.13
C SER A 202 20.49 7.95 -14.50
N GLN A 203 19.85 7.59 -15.62
CA GLN A 203 20.38 7.92 -16.95
C GLN A 203 20.36 9.43 -17.25
N LYS A 204 19.33 10.16 -16.82
CA LYS A 204 19.24 11.61 -17.07
C LYS A 204 20.32 12.40 -16.33
N SER A 205 20.62 12.03 -15.08
CA SER A 205 21.62 12.76 -14.27
C SER A 205 23.06 12.43 -14.67
N VAL A 206 23.33 11.20 -15.11
CA VAL A 206 24.66 10.81 -15.61
C VAL A 206 24.95 11.44 -16.98
N GLY A 207 23.94 11.51 -17.87
CA GLY A 207 24.09 12.15 -19.18
C GLY A 207 24.42 13.65 -19.10
N MET A 208 23.76 14.40 -18.20
CA MET A 208 24.07 15.83 -18.00
C MET A 208 25.46 16.05 -17.39
N ARG A 209 25.89 15.21 -16.45
CA ARG A 209 27.20 15.35 -15.82
C ARG A 209 28.34 15.04 -16.79
N ALA A 210 28.17 14.03 -17.64
CA ALA A 210 29.12 13.67 -18.70
C ALA A 210 29.29 14.77 -19.76
N GLN A 211 28.22 15.50 -20.09
CA GLN A 211 28.30 16.64 -21.00
C GLN A 211 29.03 17.84 -20.36
N HIS A 212 28.82 18.08 -19.07
CA HIS A 212 29.44 19.20 -18.35
C HIS A 212 30.95 18.98 -18.09
N THR A 213 31.37 17.74 -17.81
CA THR A 213 32.81 17.41 -17.72
C THR A 213 33.49 17.43 -19.09
N SER A 214 32.82 16.98 -20.15
CA SER A 214 33.35 17.06 -21.52
C SER A 214 33.58 18.52 -21.98
N GLN A 215 32.63 19.43 -21.70
CA GLN A 215 32.79 20.86 -22.00
C GLN A 215 33.86 21.56 -21.17
N ASN A 216 34.06 21.17 -19.90
CA ASN A 216 35.13 21.74 -19.08
C ASN A 216 36.51 21.21 -19.50
N ALA A 217 36.63 19.92 -19.84
CA ALA A 217 37.90 19.34 -20.31
C ALA A 217 38.36 19.96 -21.64
N SER A 218 37.44 20.20 -22.58
CA SER A 218 37.75 20.86 -23.85
C SER A 218 38.11 22.34 -23.69
N ARG A 219 37.54 23.05 -22.69
CA ARG A 219 37.94 24.43 -22.34
C ARG A 219 39.32 24.52 -21.67
N VAL A 220 39.70 23.52 -20.88
CA VAL A 220 41.03 23.44 -20.25
C VAL A 220 42.10 23.14 -21.31
N TRP A 221 41.85 22.19 -22.21
CA TRP A 221 42.75 21.89 -23.32
C TRP A 221 42.95 23.08 -24.28
N ALA A 222 41.91 23.90 -24.50
CA ALA A 222 42.00 25.12 -25.30
C ALA A 222 42.79 26.27 -24.64
N ARG A 223 43.17 26.16 -23.36
CA ARG A 223 43.88 27.20 -22.59
C ARG A 223 45.36 26.87 -22.38
N ILE A 224 45.85 25.76 -22.91
CA ILE A 224 47.27 25.40 -22.86
C ILE A 224 48.01 26.16 -23.98
N PRO A 225 48.96 27.05 -23.66
CA PRO A 225 49.76 27.72 -24.67
C PRO A 225 50.66 26.70 -25.37
N ASN A 226 50.70 26.78 -26.70
CA ASN A 226 51.53 25.93 -27.53
C ASN A 226 52.98 26.42 -27.42
N SER A 227 53.73 25.98 -26.41
CA SER A 227 55.16 26.24 -26.28
C SER A 227 55.96 24.97 -26.53
N SER A 228 56.40 24.81 -27.77
CA SER A 228 57.45 23.89 -28.19
C SER A 228 58.82 24.42 -27.74
N THR A 229 59.58 23.64 -26.95
CA THR A 229 61.06 23.54 -26.97
C THR A 229 61.54 22.47 -25.95
N HIS A 230 62.22 21.43 -26.45
CA HIS A 230 63.09 20.49 -25.71
C HIS A 230 64.47 21.16 -25.45
N PRO A 231 65.50 20.53 -24.80
CA PRO A 231 65.61 19.27 -24.04
C PRO A 231 66.19 19.48 -22.62
N ASP A 232 66.20 18.46 -21.77
CA ASP A 232 67.27 18.14 -20.79
C ASP A 232 66.74 17.17 -19.73
N GLY A 233 67.41 16.03 -19.61
CA GLY A 233 67.05 14.97 -18.67
C GLY A 233 67.49 15.31 -17.24
N LEU A 234 66.53 15.46 -16.34
CA LEU A 234 66.64 15.02 -14.95
C LEU A 234 65.25 15.04 -14.30
N LEU A 235 64.97 14.04 -13.47
CA LEU A 235 63.75 13.83 -12.68
C LEU A 235 62.56 13.19 -13.42
N ALA A 236 62.75 11.93 -13.80
CA ALA A 236 61.68 10.94 -13.70
C ALA A 236 61.37 10.73 -12.20
N GLY A 237 60.65 11.69 -11.60
CA GLY A 237 60.23 11.70 -10.21
C GLY A 237 58.72 11.54 -10.12
N VAL A 238 58.30 10.33 -9.77
CA VAL A 238 57.02 10.02 -9.11
C VAL A 238 55.76 10.52 -9.85
N ALA A 239 55.42 9.83 -10.93
CA ALA A 239 54.02 9.64 -11.33
C ALA A 239 53.63 8.19 -11.02
N GLU A 240 53.64 7.83 -9.74
CA GLU A 240 52.97 6.61 -9.29
C GLU A 240 51.46 6.84 -9.35
N ASP A 241 50.80 5.96 -10.11
CA ASP A 241 49.43 5.50 -9.92
C ASP A 241 48.30 6.54 -9.95
N GLU A 242 48.09 7.17 -11.11
CA GLU A 242 46.72 7.44 -11.56
C GLU A 242 46.26 6.32 -12.49
N ARG A 243 46.18 5.08 -11.96
CA ARG A 243 45.15 4.17 -12.47
C ARG A 243 43.83 4.90 -12.26
N PRO A 244 43.03 5.17 -13.31
CA PRO A 244 41.70 5.67 -13.08
C PRO A 244 41.02 4.59 -12.27
N ALA A 245 40.78 4.88 -11.00
CA ALA A 245 39.93 4.08 -10.19
C ALA A 245 38.61 4.03 -10.93
N HIS A 246 38.40 2.95 -11.67
CA HIS A 246 37.10 2.33 -11.90
C HIS A 246 36.53 1.84 -10.54
N THR A 247 36.77 2.58 -9.46
CA THR A 247 35.75 2.83 -8.47
C THR A 247 34.72 3.69 -9.20
N ILE A 248 33.91 3.02 -10.03
CA ILE A 248 32.50 3.38 -10.11
C ILE A 248 32.11 3.43 -8.65
N CYS A 249 32.08 4.65 -8.11
CA CYS A 249 31.41 4.97 -6.90
C CYS A 249 29.98 4.51 -7.18
N MET A 250 29.68 3.25 -6.87
CA MET A 250 28.35 2.76 -6.60
C MET A 250 27.93 3.57 -5.37
N SER A 251 27.61 4.84 -5.63
CA SER A 251 27.12 5.79 -4.66
C SER A 251 25.74 5.26 -4.36
N ARG A 252 25.74 4.37 -3.35
CA ARG A 252 24.63 3.71 -2.67
C ARG A 252 23.41 3.50 -3.57
N PRO A 253 23.08 2.26 -4.00
CA PRO A 253 21.74 1.98 -4.46
C PRO A 253 20.84 2.15 -3.22
N LEU A 254 20.47 3.40 -2.92
CA LEU A 254 19.70 3.80 -1.77
C LEU A 254 18.27 3.50 -2.15
N ILE A 255 17.99 2.21 -2.05
CA ILE A 255 16.74 1.48 -2.11
C ILE A 255 15.57 2.45 -1.86
N GLN A 256 14.96 2.92 -2.95
CA GLN A 256 13.74 3.72 -2.90
C GLN A 256 12.53 2.78 -2.86
N VAL A 257 12.41 2.02 -1.77
CA VAL A 257 11.20 1.24 -1.38
C VAL A 257 9.95 2.12 -1.22
N LEU A 258 10.16 3.43 -1.16
CA LEU A 258 9.19 4.40 -0.67
C LEU A 258 8.09 4.75 -1.69
N SER A 259 8.16 4.30 -2.94
CA SER A 259 7.13 4.61 -3.94
C SER A 259 5.95 3.65 -3.95
N ALA A 260 6.02 2.50 -3.28
CA ALA A 260 4.92 1.54 -3.24
C ALA A 260 4.10 1.75 -1.96
N SER A 261 2.98 2.44 -2.10
CA SER A 261 1.98 2.67 -1.08
C SER A 261 0.94 1.56 -1.10
N MET A 262 0.20 1.47 -2.21
CA MET A 262 -1.05 0.70 -2.35
C MET A 262 -2.14 1.03 -1.31
N ASN A 263 -1.88 1.91 -0.35
CA ASN A 263 -2.68 2.08 0.85
C ASN A 263 -2.59 3.53 1.36
N PRO A 264 -3.67 4.32 1.21
CA PRO A 264 -3.69 5.70 1.68
C PRO A 264 -3.35 5.86 3.17
N ALA A 265 -3.79 4.94 4.05
CA ALA A 265 -3.45 5.03 5.47
C ALA A 265 -1.94 4.90 5.72
N ARG A 266 -1.26 3.98 5.01
CA ARG A 266 0.19 3.79 5.06
C ARG A 266 0.98 5.02 4.58
N SER A 267 0.40 5.86 3.74
CA SER A 267 1.00 7.13 3.32
C SER A 267 0.69 8.28 4.27
N ILE A 268 -0.54 8.36 4.76
CA ILE A 268 -1.03 9.50 5.55
C ILE A 268 -0.41 9.52 6.96
N GLY A 269 -0.37 8.39 7.67
CA GLY A 269 0.16 8.35 9.04
C GLY A 269 1.59 8.90 9.16
N PRO A 270 2.57 8.32 8.43
CA PRO A 270 3.95 8.81 8.43
C PRO A 270 4.06 10.27 7.96
N ALA A 271 3.24 10.69 6.98
CA ALA A 271 3.26 12.06 6.46
C ALA A 271 2.83 13.09 7.52
N ILE A 272 1.81 12.76 8.32
CA ILE A 272 1.34 13.62 9.42
C ILE A 272 2.43 13.75 10.49
N LEU A 273 3.01 12.63 10.94
CA LEU A 273 3.97 12.64 12.05
C LEU A 273 5.32 13.27 11.68
N MET A 274 5.76 13.13 10.43
CA MET A 274 7.03 13.67 9.95
C MET A 274 6.87 15.00 9.19
N HIS A 275 5.66 15.56 9.14
CA HIS A 275 5.31 16.78 8.41
C HIS A 275 5.78 16.81 6.94
N ASN A 276 5.68 15.68 6.24
CA ASN A 276 6.12 15.55 4.85
C ASN A 276 4.99 15.05 3.94
N PHE A 277 4.41 15.97 3.18
CA PHE A 277 3.25 15.73 2.31
C PHE A 277 3.60 15.72 0.81
N LYS A 278 4.89 15.57 0.47
CA LYS A 278 5.34 15.66 -0.92
C LYS A 278 4.65 14.61 -1.80
N SER A 279 3.90 15.07 -2.80
CA SER A 279 3.15 14.23 -3.75
C SER A 279 2.17 13.26 -3.10
N ILE A 280 1.67 13.56 -1.89
CA ILE A 280 0.75 12.67 -1.15
C ILE A 280 -0.52 12.33 -1.94
N TRP A 281 -0.98 13.26 -2.80
CA TRP A 281 -2.15 13.07 -3.66
C TRP A 281 -2.03 11.83 -4.55
N ALA A 282 -0.83 11.50 -5.04
CA ALA A 282 -0.59 10.36 -5.90
C ALA A 282 -0.84 9.03 -5.15
N TYR A 283 -0.52 9.01 -3.86
CA TYR A 283 -0.68 7.87 -2.96
C TYR A 283 -2.06 7.76 -2.32
N ILE A 284 -2.95 8.72 -2.61
CA ILE A 284 -4.36 8.67 -2.23
C ILE A 284 -5.17 8.28 -3.47
N LEU A 285 -5.05 9.05 -4.55
CA LEU A 285 -5.83 8.85 -5.76
C LEU A 285 -5.40 7.60 -6.53
N GLY A 286 -4.09 7.34 -6.62
CA GLY A 286 -3.54 6.19 -7.35
C GLY A 286 -4.09 4.87 -6.82
N PRO A 287 -3.99 4.60 -5.50
CA PRO A 287 -4.58 3.41 -4.91
C PRO A 287 -6.09 3.29 -5.13
N ILE A 288 -6.87 4.34 -4.89
CA ILE A 288 -8.33 4.28 -5.05
C ILE A 288 -8.72 3.93 -6.50
N ILE A 289 -8.09 4.57 -7.49
CA ILE A 289 -8.35 4.29 -8.91
C ILE A 289 -7.92 2.86 -9.26
N GLY A 290 -6.73 2.45 -8.83
CA GLY A 290 -6.19 1.12 -9.07
C GLY A 290 -7.06 0.03 -8.45
N THR A 291 -7.45 0.16 -7.18
CA THR A 291 -8.29 -0.83 -6.52
C THR A 291 -9.67 -0.93 -7.16
N LEU A 292 -10.32 0.20 -7.47
CA LEU A 292 -11.59 0.19 -8.20
C LEU A 292 -11.48 -0.56 -9.53
N ALA A 293 -10.46 -0.26 -10.34
CA ALA A 293 -10.24 -0.95 -11.60
C ALA A 293 -9.97 -2.46 -11.39
N GLY A 294 -9.15 -2.84 -10.41
CA GLY A 294 -8.81 -4.24 -10.12
C GLY A 294 -10.02 -5.06 -9.69
N GLY A 295 -10.84 -4.51 -8.79
CA GLY A 295 -12.06 -5.16 -8.32
C GLY A 295 -13.13 -5.25 -9.41
N LEU A 296 -13.31 -4.20 -10.22
CA LEU A 296 -14.21 -4.23 -11.38
C LEU A 296 -13.78 -5.29 -12.39
N THR A 297 -12.50 -5.34 -12.75
CA THR A 297 -11.99 -6.35 -13.69
C THR A 297 -12.19 -7.76 -13.14
N TYR A 298 -11.94 -7.99 -11.85
CA TYR A 298 -12.18 -9.30 -11.26
C TYR A 298 -13.66 -9.70 -11.36
N ASN A 299 -14.58 -8.78 -11.05
CA ASN A 299 -16.02 -9.03 -11.19
C ASN A 299 -16.44 -9.34 -12.63
N LEU A 300 -15.78 -8.75 -13.64
CA LEU A 300 -16.02 -9.06 -15.05
C LEU A 300 -15.48 -10.44 -15.44
N VAL A 301 -14.27 -10.80 -14.98
CA VAL A 301 -13.61 -12.08 -15.28
C VAL A 301 -14.29 -13.25 -14.57
N ARG A 302 -14.86 -13.02 -13.39
CA ARG A 302 -15.45 -14.08 -12.55
C ARG A 302 -16.64 -14.82 -13.18
N TYR A 303 -17.20 -14.33 -14.30
CA TYR A 303 -18.34 -14.83 -15.08
C TYR A 303 -19.21 -15.91 -14.39
N THR A 304 -20.40 -15.47 -14.01
CA THR A 304 -21.38 -16.17 -13.18
C THR A 304 -21.92 -17.45 -13.85
N ASP A 305 -21.57 -18.64 -13.32
CA ASP A 305 -22.23 -19.93 -13.62
C ASP A 305 -23.64 -20.03 -13.00
N LYS A 306 -24.47 -18.99 -13.12
CA LYS A 306 -25.89 -19.13 -12.76
C LYS A 306 -26.62 -19.69 -13.99
N PRO A 307 -27.11 -20.94 -13.95
CA PRO A 307 -27.90 -21.45 -15.05
C PRO A 307 -29.14 -20.59 -15.21
N VAL A 308 -29.45 -20.21 -16.46
CA VAL A 308 -30.60 -19.37 -16.87
C VAL A 308 -31.94 -19.82 -16.25
N ARG A 309 -32.03 -21.07 -15.79
CA ARG A 309 -33.19 -21.66 -15.09
C ARG A 309 -33.62 -20.91 -13.81
N GLU A 310 -32.71 -20.29 -13.06
CA GLU A 310 -33.08 -19.49 -11.87
C GLU A 310 -33.70 -18.12 -12.23
N ILE A 311 -33.31 -17.56 -13.37
CA ILE A 311 -33.86 -16.29 -13.87
C ILE A 311 -35.30 -16.50 -14.38
N THR A 312 -35.57 -17.66 -14.99
CA THR A 312 -36.92 -18.02 -15.46
C THR A 312 -37.89 -18.33 -14.32
N GLN A 313 -37.43 -18.85 -13.17
CA GLN A 313 -38.28 -19.09 -12.00
C GLN A 313 -38.75 -17.79 -11.31
N SER A 314 -37.94 -16.72 -11.34
CA SER A 314 -38.38 -15.40 -10.85
C SER A 314 -39.52 -14.82 -11.71
N GLY A 315 -39.60 -15.19 -12.99
CA GLY A 315 -40.72 -14.84 -13.87
C GLY A 315 -42.00 -15.65 -13.61
N SER A 316 -41.90 -16.91 -13.15
CA SER A 316 -43.08 -17.74 -12.86
C SER A 316 -43.71 -17.42 -11.51
N PHE A 317 -42.93 -16.94 -10.53
CA PHE A 317 -43.44 -16.52 -9.22
C PHE A 317 -44.35 -15.28 -9.32
N LEU A 318 -44.07 -14.39 -10.27
CA LEU A 318 -44.94 -13.24 -10.58
C LEU A 318 -46.23 -13.64 -11.30
N LYS A 319 -46.26 -14.77 -12.03
CA LYS A 319 -47.46 -15.27 -12.70
C LYS A 319 -48.41 -16.03 -11.75
N SER A 320 -47.90 -16.49 -10.61
CA SER A 320 -48.69 -17.12 -9.54
C SER A 320 -49.45 -16.12 -8.67
N LYS A 321 -49.01 -14.86 -8.59
CA LYS A 321 -49.58 -13.85 -7.69
C LYS A 321 -50.75 -13.04 -8.31
N THR A 322 -51.14 -13.36 -9.54
CA THR A 322 -52.26 -12.72 -10.27
C THR A 322 -53.51 -13.60 -10.35
N ARG A 323 -53.54 -14.72 -9.62
CA ARG A 323 -54.75 -15.53 -9.44
C ARG A 323 -54.99 -15.70 -7.95
N HIS A 324 -55.70 -14.77 -7.35
CA HIS A 324 -56.70 -14.97 -6.31
C HIS A 324 -57.35 -13.62 -6.00
#